data_AF-A0A151RK41-F1
#
_entry.id   AF-A0A151RK41-F1
#
_cell.length_a   1.000
_cell.length_b   1.000
_cell.length_c   1.000
_cell.angle_alpha   90.00
_cell.angle_beta   90.00
_cell.angle_gamma   90.00
#
_symmetry.space_group_name_H-M   'P 1'
#
loop_
_entity.id
_entity.type
_entity.pdbx_description
1 polymer ?
#
loop_
_entity_poly.entity_id
_entity_poly.type
_entity_poly.pdbx_seq_one_letter_code
_entity_poly.pdbx_strand_id
1 'polypeptide(L)'
;IFRSFLEVNAFRRAHRVCNSSISHMIRLEPCQADEGVYMGRSTDPPHFYVYQCFFRDLGVCLPFTQFECDFLNFINAAPCQLHPNSWGFLRAFQVLCTVLGIEVSLRVFQNYFRDNIVK
;
A
#
# COMPACT_ATOMS: atom_id res chain seq x y z
N ILE A 1 14.71 -6.47 -4.46
CA ILE A 1 14.21 -6.43 -5.86
C ILE A 1 14.04 -7.87 -6.29
N PHE A 2 12.85 -8.24 -6.74
CA PHE A 2 12.60 -9.58 -7.26
C PHE A 2 13.42 -9.76 -8.55
N ARG A 3 14.16 -10.88 -8.65
CA ARG A 3 15.02 -11.17 -9.80
C ARG A 3 14.35 -12.02 -10.86
N SER A 4 13.17 -12.57 -10.57
CA SER A 4 12.43 -13.42 -11.49
C SER A 4 10.94 -13.51 -11.17
N PHE A 5 10.17 -13.96 -12.15
CA PHE A 5 8.75 -14.31 -12.00
C PHE A 5 8.52 -15.42 -10.95
N LEU A 6 9.48 -16.32 -10.77
CA LEU A 6 9.41 -17.38 -9.75
C LEU A 6 9.41 -16.80 -8.33
N GLU A 7 10.23 -15.80 -8.08
CA GLU A 7 10.28 -15.12 -6.77
C GLU A 7 8.99 -14.36 -6.48
N VAL A 8 8.40 -13.70 -7.49
CA VAL A 8 7.11 -13.02 -7.35
C VAL A 8 5.98 -14.00 -7.06
N ASN A 9 5.95 -15.16 -7.73
CA ASN A 9 4.96 -16.19 -7.46
C ASN A 9 5.13 -16.82 -6.07
N ALA A 10 6.38 -17.08 -5.66
CA ALA A 10 6.66 -17.55 -4.30
C ALA A 10 6.20 -16.52 -3.27
N PHE A 11 6.47 -15.23 -3.51
CA PHE A 11 6.01 -14.14 -2.66
C PHE A 11 4.49 -14.10 -2.55
N ARG A 12 3.78 -14.16 -3.69
CA ARG A 12 2.31 -14.14 -3.74
C ARG A 12 1.68 -15.34 -3.03
N ARG A 13 2.33 -16.51 -3.04
CA ARG A 13 1.86 -17.69 -2.30
C ARG A 13 2.10 -17.57 -0.80
N ALA A 14 3.21 -16.95 -0.39
CA ALA A 14 3.58 -16.82 1.00
C ALA A 14 2.88 -15.66 1.73
N HIS A 15 2.42 -14.64 1.01
CA HIS A 15 1.86 -13.42 1.60
C HIS A 15 0.49 -13.10 1.01
N ARG A 16 -0.41 -12.61 1.85
CA ARG A 16 -1.74 -12.18 1.44
C ARG A 16 -1.68 -10.82 0.75
N VAL A 17 -1.45 -10.84 -0.56
CA VAL A 17 -1.41 -9.61 -1.39
C VAL A 17 -2.80 -9.03 -1.62
N CYS A 18 -3.78 -9.89 -1.84
CA CYS A 18 -5.15 -9.50 -2.14
C CYS A 18 -6.14 -10.57 -1.67
N ASN A 19 -7.43 -10.21 -1.65
CA ASN A 19 -8.49 -11.19 -1.46
C ASN A 19 -8.58 -12.15 -2.65
N SER A 20 -8.91 -13.42 -2.37
CA SER A 20 -9.03 -14.47 -3.38
C SER A 20 -10.02 -14.11 -4.50
N SER A 21 -11.11 -13.41 -4.15
CA SER A 21 -12.14 -12.95 -5.09
C SER A 21 -11.60 -12.06 -6.21
N ILE A 22 -10.58 -11.25 -5.94
CA ILE A 22 -9.99 -10.32 -6.93
C ILE A 22 -8.61 -10.74 -7.42
N SER A 23 -8.13 -11.90 -6.96
CA SER A 23 -6.79 -12.42 -7.27
C SER A 23 -6.55 -12.52 -8.79
N HIS A 24 -7.57 -12.90 -9.56
CA HIS A 24 -7.50 -13.00 -11.03
C HIS A 24 -7.41 -11.64 -11.74
N MET A 25 -7.75 -10.54 -11.06
CA MET A 25 -7.68 -9.17 -11.61
C MET A 25 -6.31 -8.52 -11.38
N ILE A 26 -5.48 -9.10 -10.51
CA ILE A 26 -4.19 -8.52 -10.11
C ILE A 26 -3.05 -9.35 -10.67
N ARG A 27 -2.16 -8.69 -11.41
CA ARG A 27 -0.87 -9.23 -11.84
C ARG A 27 0.23 -8.57 -11.03
N LEU A 28 1.13 -9.38 -10.48
CA LEU A 28 2.36 -8.89 -9.83
C LEU A 28 3.53 -9.20 -10.74
N GLU A 29 4.41 -8.24 -10.92
CA GLU A 29 5.61 -8.37 -11.76
C GLU A 29 6.85 -7.86 -11.02
N PRO A 30 8.02 -8.43 -11.30
CA PRO A 30 9.28 -7.88 -10.78
C PRO A 30 9.60 -6.57 -11.51
N CYS A 31 9.95 -5.53 -10.77
CA CYS A 31 10.48 -4.30 -11.37
C CYS A 31 11.84 -4.59 -12.03
N GLN A 32 12.07 -4.06 -13.23
CA GLN A 32 13.37 -4.18 -13.89
C GLN A 32 14.38 -3.20 -13.28
N ALA A 33 15.67 -3.53 -13.36
CA ALA A 33 16.72 -2.72 -12.72
C ALA A 33 16.90 -1.34 -13.38
N ASP A 34 16.52 -1.22 -14.66
CA ASP A 34 16.55 -0.02 -15.49
C ASP A 34 15.18 0.69 -15.59
N GLU A 35 14.16 0.14 -14.94
CA GLU A 35 12.81 0.70 -14.94
C GLU A 35 12.73 1.89 -13.99
N GLY A 36 12.45 3.07 -14.55
CA GLY A 36 12.17 4.25 -13.75
C GLY A 36 10.84 4.09 -13.01
N VAL A 37 10.87 4.27 -11.68
CA VAL A 37 9.67 4.25 -10.82
C VAL A 37 8.90 5.58 -10.98
N TYR A 38 8.45 5.87 -12.20
CA TYR A 38 7.62 7.03 -12.51
C TYR A 38 6.40 6.60 -13.32
N MET A 39 5.23 7.09 -12.92
CA MET A 39 3.98 6.85 -13.62
C MET A 39 3.81 7.91 -14.72
N GLY A 40 4.50 7.74 -15.84
CA GLY A 40 4.13 8.45 -17.07
C GLY A 40 2.79 7.94 -17.62
N ARG A 41 2.12 8.69 -18.49
CA ARG A 41 0.99 8.13 -19.25
C ARG A 41 1.53 7.07 -20.21
N SER A 42 1.39 5.80 -19.86
CA SER A 42 1.68 4.69 -20.77
C SER A 42 0.38 4.13 -21.38
N THR A 43 0.53 3.40 -22.49
CA THR A 43 -0.56 2.64 -23.13
C THR A 43 -0.84 1.32 -22.43
N ASP A 44 -0.13 1.02 -21.34
CA ASP A 44 -0.25 -0.23 -20.61
C ASP A 44 -1.50 -0.24 -19.74
N PRO A 45 -1.98 -1.42 -19.32
CA PRO A 45 -2.97 -1.52 -18.28
C PRO A 45 -2.57 -0.70 -17.03
N PRO A 46 -3.53 -0.13 -16.29
CA PRO A 46 -3.25 0.61 -15.07
C PRO A 46 -2.42 -0.23 -14.10
N HIS A 47 -1.24 0.26 -13.76
CA HIS A 47 -0.31 -0.38 -12.82
C HIS A 47 0.22 0.65 -11.83
N PHE A 48 0.90 0.19 -10.79
CA PHE A 48 1.66 1.05 -9.88
C PHE A 48 2.78 0.23 -9.24
N TYR A 49 3.86 0.91 -8.87
CA TYR A 49 4.96 0.29 -8.15
C TYR A 49 4.66 0.22 -6.66
N VAL A 50 5.13 -0.81 -5.97
CA VAL A 50 4.93 -0.94 -4.53
C VAL A 50 6.09 -1.67 -3.88
N TYR A 51 6.42 -1.28 -2.65
CA TYR A 51 7.45 -1.96 -1.89
C TYR A 51 6.96 -3.33 -1.41
N GLN A 52 7.83 -4.34 -1.50
CA GLN A 52 7.55 -5.69 -1.00
C GLN A 52 7.09 -5.70 0.47
N CYS A 53 7.64 -4.81 1.30
CA CYS A 53 7.32 -4.72 2.72
C CYS A 53 5.86 -4.36 3.00
N PHE A 54 5.12 -3.78 2.05
CA PHE A 54 3.69 -3.47 2.24
C PHE A 54 2.89 -4.73 2.55
N PHE A 55 3.07 -5.77 1.73
CA PHE A 55 2.33 -7.02 1.90
C PHE A 55 2.98 -7.91 2.96
N ARG A 56 4.32 -7.94 3.03
CA ARG A 56 5.04 -8.83 3.94
C ARG A 56 5.01 -8.35 5.39
N ASP A 57 5.42 -7.11 5.62
CA ASP A 57 5.71 -6.60 6.95
C ASP A 57 4.54 -5.78 7.50
N LEU A 58 3.86 -5.02 6.64
CA LEU A 58 2.76 -4.13 7.04
C LEU A 58 1.39 -4.80 6.95
N GLY A 59 1.29 -5.94 6.25
CA GLY A 59 0.03 -6.66 6.07
C GLY A 59 -1.04 -5.89 5.29
N VAL A 60 -0.62 -4.91 4.47
CA VAL A 60 -1.51 -4.22 3.52
C VAL A 60 -2.03 -5.26 2.53
N CYS A 61 -3.31 -5.17 2.16
CA CYS A 61 -3.96 -6.13 1.27
C CYS A 61 -4.84 -5.37 0.28
N LEU A 62 -4.85 -5.82 -0.99
CA LEU A 62 -5.71 -5.23 -2.02
C LEU A 62 -7.13 -5.87 -2.04
N PRO A 63 -8.17 -5.08 -2.39
CA PRO A 63 -8.11 -3.64 -2.65
C PRO A 63 -7.88 -2.87 -1.33
N PHE A 64 -7.30 -1.66 -1.42
CA PHE A 64 -7.14 -0.81 -0.25
C PHE A 64 -8.48 -0.60 0.47
N THR A 65 -8.42 -0.49 1.78
CA THR A 65 -9.61 -0.13 2.58
C THR A 65 -10.08 1.29 2.25
N GLN A 66 -11.34 1.60 2.54
CA GLN A 66 -11.87 2.95 2.33
C GLN A 66 -11.03 4.01 3.06
N PHE A 67 -10.62 3.73 4.30
CA PHE A 67 -9.75 4.63 5.06
C PHE A 67 -8.39 4.86 4.39
N GLU A 68 -7.76 3.82 3.84
CA GLU A 68 -6.47 3.96 3.15
C GLU A 68 -6.63 4.81 1.89
N CYS A 69 -7.70 4.61 1.12
CA CYS A 69 -8.04 5.46 -0.02
C CYS A 69 -8.26 6.92 0.42
N ASP A 70 -9.04 7.17 1.47
CA ASP A 70 -9.31 8.51 1.99
C ASP A 70 -8.04 9.20 2.49
N PHE A 71 -7.15 8.45 3.15
CA PHE A 71 -5.86 8.95 3.60
C PHE A 71 -4.96 9.34 2.43
N LEU A 72 -4.81 8.46 1.43
CA LEU A 72 -4.01 8.73 0.23
C LEU A 72 -4.54 9.94 -0.55
N ASN A 73 -5.87 10.06 -0.67
CA ASN A 73 -6.52 11.22 -1.26
C ASN A 73 -6.27 12.50 -0.45
N PHE A 74 -6.32 12.42 0.89
CA PHE A 74 -6.08 13.56 1.77
C PHE A 74 -4.67 14.13 1.64
N ILE A 75 -3.65 13.27 1.54
CA ILE A 75 -2.26 13.69 1.33
C ILE A 75 -1.90 13.89 -0.14
N ASN A 76 -2.86 13.69 -1.06
CA ASN A 76 -2.69 13.79 -2.51
C ASN A 76 -1.48 12.99 -3.02
N ALA A 77 -1.35 11.74 -2.58
CA ALA A 77 -0.24 10.87 -2.96
C ALA A 77 -0.74 9.49 -3.39
N ALA A 78 -0.10 8.93 -4.41
CA ALA A 78 -0.30 7.53 -4.80
C ALA A 78 0.36 6.58 -3.78
N PRO A 79 -0.12 5.34 -3.63
CA PRO A 79 0.49 4.36 -2.71
C PRO A 79 2.00 4.22 -2.86
N CYS A 80 2.48 4.29 -4.10
CA CYS A 80 3.88 4.17 -4.49
C CYS A 80 4.78 5.34 -4.04
N GLN A 81 4.19 6.52 -3.82
CA GLN A 81 4.92 7.73 -3.43
C GLN A 81 5.21 7.79 -1.93
N LEU A 82 4.50 7.01 -1.12
CA LEU A 82 4.76 6.95 0.30
C LEU A 82 5.91 6.00 0.59
N HIS A 83 6.86 6.48 1.39
CA HIS A 83 7.92 5.65 1.92
C HIS A 83 7.36 4.53 2.82
N PRO A 84 7.97 3.33 2.86
CA PRO A 84 7.58 2.26 3.76
C PRO A 84 7.34 2.67 5.21
N ASN A 85 8.16 3.60 5.74
CA ASN A 85 8.00 4.11 7.10
C ASN A 85 6.66 4.85 7.27
N SER A 86 6.25 5.67 6.30
CA SER A 86 4.97 6.40 6.33
C SER A 86 3.79 5.44 6.32
N TRP A 87 3.86 4.37 5.52
CA TRP A 87 2.88 3.29 5.57
C TRP A 87 2.92 2.53 6.90
N GLY A 88 4.10 2.34 7.49
CA GLY A 88 4.26 1.77 8.82
C GLY A 88 3.52 2.58 9.89
N PHE A 89 3.60 3.92 9.84
CA PHE A 89 2.84 4.79 10.73
C PHE A 89 1.33 4.67 10.54
N LEU A 90 0.86 4.66 9.27
CA LEU A 90 -0.55 4.45 8.98
C LEU A 90 -1.04 3.10 9.53
N ARG A 91 -0.24 2.04 9.36
CA ARG A 91 -0.56 0.71 9.85
C ARG A 91 -0.58 0.64 11.37
N ALA A 92 0.41 1.24 12.04
CA ALA A 92 0.44 1.31 13.50
C ALA A 92 -0.79 2.04 14.06
N PHE A 93 -1.23 3.11 13.40
CA PHE A 93 -2.46 3.82 13.75
C PHE A 93 -3.71 2.92 13.61
N GLN A 94 -3.87 2.19 12.49
CA GLN A 94 -4.97 1.24 12.30
C GLN A 94 -5.01 0.17 13.41
N VAL A 95 -3.85 -0.38 13.78
CA VAL A 95 -3.72 -1.38 14.84
C VAL A 95 -4.09 -0.76 16.18
N LEU A 96 -3.60 0.44 16.49
CA LEU A 96 -3.94 1.16 17.73
C LEU A 96 -5.45 1.39 17.86
N CYS A 97 -6.10 1.89 16.81
CA CYS A 97 -7.56 2.05 16.79
C CYS A 97 -8.29 0.73 17.04
N THR A 98 -7.84 -0.36 16.42
CA THR A 98 -8.42 -1.70 16.61
C THR A 98 -8.30 -2.15 18.07
N VAL A 99 -7.12 -1.97 18.68
CA VAL A 99 -6.87 -2.32 20.09
C VAL A 99 -7.74 -1.48 21.04
N LEU A 100 -7.97 -0.21 20.71
CA LEU A 100 -8.80 0.71 21.50
C LEU A 100 -10.30 0.58 21.22
N GLY A 101 -10.73 -0.24 20.26
CA GLY A 101 -12.13 -0.34 19.83
C GLY A 101 -12.67 0.93 19.15
N ILE A 102 -11.78 1.75 18.59
CA ILE A 102 -12.13 2.98 17.87
C ILE A 102 -12.21 2.68 16.38
N GLU A 103 -13.27 3.16 15.73
CA GLU A 103 -13.37 3.09 14.28
C GLU A 103 -12.28 3.93 13.60
N VAL A 104 -11.49 3.28 12.76
CA VAL A 104 -10.45 3.93 11.96
C VAL A 104 -11.11 4.88 10.96
N SER A 105 -10.80 6.16 11.02
CA SER A 105 -11.26 7.16 10.05
C SER A 105 -10.25 8.28 9.86
N LEU A 106 -10.35 8.99 8.72
CA LEU A 106 -9.49 10.14 8.44
C LEU A 106 -9.60 11.22 9.52
N ARG A 107 -10.79 11.43 10.06
CA ARG A 107 -11.03 12.41 11.14
C ARG A 107 -10.28 12.02 12.42
N VAL A 108 -10.31 10.75 12.81
CA VAL A 108 -9.58 10.27 13.99
C VAL A 108 -8.07 10.38 13.76
N PHE A 109 -7.61 10.03 12.55
CA PHE A 109 -6.20 10.18 12.16
C PHE A 109 -5.73 11.63 12.29
N GLN A 110 -6.46 12.58 11.70
CA GLN A 110 -6.15 14.01 11.77
C GLN A 110 -6.16 14.55 13.20
N ASN A 111 -7.03 14.03 14.07
CA ASN A 111 -7.04 14.41 15.48
C ASN A 111 -5.81 13.87 16.22
N TYR A 112 -5.40 12.64 15.91
CA TYR A 112 -4.27 11.98 16.56
C TYR A 112 -2.93 12.60 16.16
N PHE A 113 -2.75 12.94 14.88
CA PHE A 113 -1.51 13.51 14.33
C PHE A 113 -1.52 15.05 14.25
N ARG A 114 -2.39 15.72 15.03
CA ARG A 114 -2.74 17.14 14.85
C ARG A 114 -1.58 18.14 15.02
N ASP A 115 -0.38 17.73 15.40
CA ASP A 115 0.75 18.65 15.60
C ASP A 115 1.87 18.58 14.53
N ASN A 116 1.76 17.79 13.46
CA ASN A 116 2.85 17.68 12.46
C ASN A 116 2.46 17.48 10.98
N ILE A 117 1.21 17.73 10.58
CA ILE A 117 0.85 17.69 9.15
C ILE A 117 0.45 19.10 8.70
N VAL A 118 1.46 19.95 8.55
CA VAL A 118 1.32 21.20 7.80
C VAL A 118 1.37 20.84 6.32
N LYS A 119 0.35 21.25 5.58
CA LYS A 119 0.31 21.17 4.11
C LYS A 119 1.43 21.98 3.47
#